data_AF-A0A523AEM4-F1
#
_entry.id   AF-A0A523AEM4-F1
#
_cell.length_a   1.000
_cell.length_b   1.000
_cell.length_c   1.000
_cell.angle_alpha   90.00
_cell.angle_beta   90.00
_cell.angle_gamma   90.00
#
_symmetry.space_group_name_H-M   'P 1'
#
loop_
_entity.id
_entity.type
_entity.pdbx_description
1 polymer ?
#
loop_
_entity_poly.entity_id
_entity_poly.type
_entity_poly.pdbx_seq_one_letter_code
_entity_poly.pdbx_strand_id
1 'polypeptide(L)'
;KSKDAKMEVVERVGQLYQMVLVPSRTGFKEILLGHPTYGAGINFDREVYDRLRGEEEIATKLSPLKIREKYLKGTDYVETKNLLDSFLNTPGETRIASVEVLRECIREGVKEGLFGLGYLENGKPKVQRFKEEVSPELVEGEVIISAKLCRPEGVPKQEFQEIMKRVERIATPQELISIREEVEHRLSPEQMERFREEIEKVRGKLAVSAEAGKCKYVELQLEVPPGRLSDVARMVAYLKSKFSTVDLKLELVAKEGEIPEKEYEEKIREALQQAGVRIKKEIKN
;
A
#
# COMPACT_ATOMS: atom_id res chain seq x y z
N LYS A 1 -3.14 -28.00 -43.64
CA LYS A 1 -3.14 -27.13 -44.85
C LYS A 1 -3.24 -25.63 -44.53
N SER A 2 -4.31 -25.11 -43.90
CA SER A 2 -4.40 -23.66 -43.58
C SER A 2 -3.49 -23.19 -42.43
N LYS A 3 -3.26 -24.04 -41.41
CA LYS A 3 -2.35 -23.74 -40.27
C LYS A 3 -0.88 -23.70 -40.69
N ASP A 4 -0.47 -24.65 -41.52
CA ASP A 4 0.93 -24.81 -41.95
C ASP A 4 1.39 -23.62 -42.79
N ALA A 5 0.53 -23.13 -43.69
CA ALA A 5 0.81 -21.94 -44.50
C ALA A 5 0.93 -20.66 -43.66
N LYS A 6 0.14 -20.50 -42.60
CA LYS A 6 0.26 -19.34 -41.69
C LYS A 6 1.57 -19.36 -40.91
N MET A 7 1.99 -20.54 -40.46
CA MET A 7 3.23 -20.72 -39.70
C MET A 7 4.45 -20.41 -40.59
N GLU A 8 4.43 -20.86 -41.84
CA GLU A 8 5.48 -20.58 -42.83
C GLU A 8 5.62 -19.07 -43.14
N VAL A 9 4.50 -18.34 -43.19
CA VAL A 9 4.51 -16.88 -43.37
C VAL A 9 5.15 -16.17 -42.16
N VAL A 10 4.81 -16.57 -40.94
CA VAL A 10 5.39 -15.98 -39.71
C VAL A 10 6.90 -16.26 -39.65
N GLU A 11 7.34 -17.47 -39.99
CA GLU A 11 8.77 -17.80 -40.04
C GLU A 11 9.53 -16.96 -41.07
N ARG A 12 8.97 -16.78 -42.28
CA ARG A 12 9.59 -15.94 -43.32
C ARG A 12 9.62 -14.46 -42.94
N VAL A 13 8.59 -13.95 -42.27
CA VAL A 13 8.57 -12.58 -41.74
C VAL A 13 9.64 -12.43 -40.65
N GLY A 14 9.77 -13.38 -39.72
CA GLY A 14 10.82 -13.36 -38.69
C GLY A 14 12.24 -13.39 -39.27
N GLN A 15 12.46 -14.03 -40.42
CA GLN A 15 13.75 -14.00 -41.13
C GLN A 15 14.06 -12.62 -41.75
N LEU A 16 13.05 -11.82 -42.07
CA LEU A 16 13.21 -10.50 -42.68
C LEU A 16 13.28 -9.37 -41.63
N TYR A 17 12.54 -9.50 -40.53
CA TYR A 17 12.41 -8.47 -39.49
C TYR A 17 13.19 -8.84 -38.23
N GLN A 18 14.52 -8.88 -38.33
CA GLN A 18 15.41 -9.28 -37.23
C GLN A 18 15.86 -8.13 -36.32
N MET A 19 15.59 -6.88 -36.70
CA MET A 19 16.05 -5.70 -35.97
C MET A 19 14.91 -5.08 -35.16
N VAL A 20 15.14 -4.91 -33.86
CA VAL A 20 14.25 -4.20 -32.93
C VAL A 20 14.91 -2.88 -32.56
N LEU A 21 14.18 -1.78 -32.74
CA LEU A 21 14.61 -0.45 -32.35
C LEU A 21 13.97 -0.10 -31.00
N VAL A 22 14.79 0.03 -29.96
CA VAL A 22 14.34 0.38 -28.60
C VAL A 22 14.57 1.86 -28.35
N PRO A 23 13.52 2.64 -28.00
CA PRO A 23 13.68 4.07 -27.71
C PRO A 23 14.62 4.33 -26.53
N SER A 24 15.65 5.14 -26.76
CA SER A 24 16.60 5.61 -25.76
C SER A 24 16.49 7.13 -25.56
N ARG A 25 17.28 7.69 -24.65
CA ARG A 25 17.25 9.14 -24.37
C ARG A 25 17.65 10.00 -25.57
N THR A 26 18.51 9.49 -26.45
CA THR A 26 19.12 10.25 -27.55
C THR A 26 18.90 9.59 -28.92
N GLY A 27 17.93 8.69 -29.05
CA GLY A 27 17.62 8.01 -30.31
C GLY A 27 17.07 6.60 -30.08
N PHE A 28 17.58 5.63 -30.84
CA PHE A 28 17.19 4.23 -30.75
C PHE A 28 18.40 3.34 -30.50
N LYS A 29 18.24 2.34 -29.64
CA LYS A 29 19.17 1.21 -29.50
C LYS A 29 18.72 0.11 -30.44
N GLU A 30 19.63 -0.39 -31.26
CA GLU A 30 19.36 -1.49 -32.18
C GLU A 30 19.65 -2.82 -31.47
N ILE A 31 18.69 -3.74 -31.52
CA ILE A 31 18.84 -5.10 -31.00
C ILE A 31 18.53 -6.09 -32.11
N LEU A 32 19.46 -7.01 -32.34
CA LEU A 32 19.26 -8.12 -33.28
C LEU A 32 18.63 -9.31 -32.56
N LEU A 33 17.51 -9.81 -33.11
CA LEU A 33 16.76 -10.98 -32.62
C LEU A 33 17.47 -12.30 -32.95
N GLY A 34 18.24 -12.34 -34.05
CA GLY A 34 18.86 -13.55 -34.56
C GLY A 34 17.96 -14.32 -35.54
N HIS A 35 18.35 -15.56 -35.86
CA HIS A 35 17.58 -16.42 -36.76
C HIS A 35 16.60 -17.31 -35.95
N PRO A 36 15.30 -17.35 -36.32
CA PRO A 36 14.34 -18.20 -35.64
C PRO A 36 14.73 -19.67 -35.80
N THR A 37 14.69 -20.44 -34.71
CA THR A 37 14.97 -21.88 -34.73
C THR A 37 13.78 -22.63 -35.34
N TYR A 38 14.05 -23.35 -36.43
CA TYR A 38 13.03 -24.02 -37.25
C TYR A 38 12.14 -24.97 -36.43
N GLY A 39 10.81 -24.87 -36.60
CA GLY A 39 9.85 -25.80 -36.01
C GLY A 39 9.41 -25.53 -34.57
N ALA A 40 9.84 -24.41 -33.96
CA ALA A 40 9.53 -24.13 -32.56
C ALA A 40 8.10 -23.63 -32.31
N GLY A 41 7.33 -23.27 -33.35
CA GLY A 41 5.95 -22.77 -33.20
C GLY A 41 5.86 -21.53 -32.31
N ILE A 42 6.97 -20.80 -32.13
CA ILE A 42 7.08 -19.66 -31.22
C ILE A 42 6.40 -18.46 -31.90
N ASN A 43 5.49 -17.83 -31.16
CA ASN A 43 4.89 -16.56 -31.58
C ASN A 43 5.98 -15.47 -31.55
N PHE A 44 6.18 -14.76 -32.66
CA PHE A 44 7.19 -13.72 -32.83
C PHE A 44 7.16 -12.67 -31.70
N ASP A 45 5.97 -12.32 -31.21
CA ASP A 45 5.80 -11.38 -30.08
C ASP A 45 6.55 -11.85 -28.82
N ARG A 46 6.51 -13.16 -28.55
CA ARG A 46 7.16 -13.77 -27.40
C ARG A 46 8.67 -13.77 -27.54
N GLU A 47 9.17 -14.02 -28.75
CA GLU A 47 10.62 -13.99 -29.05
C GLU A 47 11.18 -12.58 -28.85
N VAL A 48 10.49 -11.56 -29.37
CA VAL A 48 10.86 -10.15 -29.15
C VAL A 48 10.87 -9.82 -27.67
N TYR A 49 9.80 -10.18 -26.94
CA TYR A 49 9.69 -9.90 -25.52
C TYR A 49 10.76 -10.61 -24.68
N ASP A 50 11.01 -11.90 -24.93
CA ASP A 50 12.04 -12.68 -24.22
C ASP A 50 13.44 -12.14 -24.53
N ARG A 51 13.70 -11.69 -25.77
CA ARG A 51 14.96 -11.01 -26.13
C ARG A 51 15.12 -9.69 -25.36
N LEU A 52 14.11 -8.83 -25.37
CA LEU A 52 14.15 -7.54 -24.66
C LEU A 52 14.32 -7.71 -23.16
N ARG A 53 13.70 -8.73 -22.56
CA ARG A 53 13.90 -9.09 -21.16
C ARG A 53 15.33 -9.58 -20.90
N GLY A 54 15.85 -10.46 -21.75
CA GLY A 54 17.21 -11.00 -21.63
C GLY A 54 18.31 -9.95 -21.80
N GLU A 55 18.07 -8.91 -22.59
CA GLU A 55 18.95 -7.74 -22.76
C GLU A 55 18.72 -6.64 -21.70
N GLU A 56 17.93 -6.92 -20.66
CA GLU A 56 17.57 -6.00 -19.57
C GLU A 56 16.86 -4.70 -20.01
N GLU A 57 16.34 -4.65 -21.25
CA GLU A 57 15.54 -3.53 -21.75
C GLU A 57 14.13 -3.50 -21.14
N ILE A 58 13.63 -4.67 -20.71
CA ILE A 58 12.38 -4.81 -19.94
C ILE A 58 12.70 -5.41 -18.57
N ALA A 59 12.50 -4.62 -17.53
CA ALA A 59 12.68 -5.02 -16.14
C ALA A 59 11.45 -5.76 -15.60
N THR A 60 11.63 -7.03 -15.21
CA THR A 60 10.62 -7.82 -14.47
C THR A 60 10.70 -7.61 -12.96
N LYS A 61 11.78 -6.98 -12.46
CA LYS A 61 11.94 -6.55 -11.08
C LYS A 61 12.61 -5.19 -11.03
N LEU A 62 12.22 -4.35 -10.08
CA LEU A 62 12.87 -3.07 -9.79
C LEU A 62 13.46 -3.07 -8.39
N SER A 63 14.62 -2.44 -8.23
CA SER A 63 15.23 -2.21 -6.92
C SER A 63 14.65 -0.94 -6.28
N PRO A 64 14.15 -1.00 -5.04
CA PRO A 64 13.66 0.19 -4.35
C PRO A 64 14.76 1.25 -4.14
N LEU A 65 16.01 0.83 -3.99
CA LEU A 65 17.16 1.74 -3.92
C LEU A 65 17.31 2.58 -5.20
N LYS A 66 17.05 2.00 -6.38
CA LYS A 66 17.09 2.72 -7.65
C LYS A 66 16.02 3.82 -7.68
N ILE A 67 14.82 3.54 -7.16
CA ILE A 67 13.77 4.56 -7.04
C ILE A 67 14.22 5.68 -6.10
N ARG A 68 14.74 5.31 -4.92
CA ARG A 68 15.22 6.28 -3.93
C ARG A 68 16.30 7.20 -4.50
N GLU A 69 17.34 6.64 -5.11
CA GLU A 69 18.48 7.41 -5.62
C GLU A 69 18.13 8.26 -6.85
N LYS A 70 17.22 7.78 -7.71
CA LYS A 70 16.90 8.47 -8.97
C LYS A 70 15.79 9.49 -8.83
N TYR A 71 14.75 9.19 -8.04
CA TYR A 71 13.54 10.01 -7.98
C TYR A 71 13.42 10.79 -6.67
N LEU A 72 13.93 10.29 -5.54
CA LEU A 72 13.75 10.91 -4.21
C LEU A 72 14.99 11.61 -3.65
N LYS A 73 16.16 11.52 -4.29
CA LYS A 73 17.42 12.04 -3.74
C LYS A 73 17.45 13.57 -3.59
N GLY A 74 16.75 14.28 -4.48
CA GLY A 74 16.71 15.75 -4.52
C GLY A 74 15.38 16.37 -4.11
N THR A 75 14.40 15.55 -3.73
CA THR A 75 13.04 16.01 -3.42
C THR A 75 12.55 15.37 -2.12
N ASP A 76 11.56 16.00 -1.51
CA ASP A 76 10.95 15.51 -0.28
C ASP A 76 9.94 14.39 -0.55
N TYR A 77 9.31 14.41 -1.73
CA TYR A 77 8.37 13.40 -2.18
C TYR A 77 8.32 13.33 -3.71
N VAL A 78 7.71 12.26 -4.23
CA VAL A 78 7.35 12.09 -5.64
C VAL A 78 5.99 11.39 -5.72
N GLU A 79 5.10 11.83 -6.62
CA GLU A 79 3.82 11.18 -6.86
C GLU A 79 3.99 9.83 -7.55
N THR A 80 3.27 8.82 -7.08
CA THR A 80 3.36 7.45 -7.57
C THR A 80 2.81 7.32 -9.00
N LYS A 81 1.77 8.08 -9.35
CA LYS A 81 1.29 8.19 -10.74
C LYS A 81 2.34 8.76 -11.68
N ASN A 82 2.97 9.88 -11.31
CA ASN A 82 4.04 10.48 -12.13
C ASN A 82 5.22 9.52 -12.31
N LEU A 83 5.54 8.75 -11.27
CA LEU A 83 6.56 7.72 -11.32
C LEU A 83 6.17 6.59 -12.30
N LEU A 84 4.92 6.11 -12.25
CA LEU A 84 4.39 5.13 -13.20
C LEU A 84 4.45 5.65 -14.64
N ASP A 85 3.95 6.85 -14.88
CA ASP A 85 3.95 7.49 -16.20
C ASP A 85 5.38 7.65 -16.74
N SER A 86 6.35 7.96 -15.87
CA SER A 86 7.76 8.02 -16.25
C SER A 86 8.25 6.69 -16.82
N PHE A 87 7.95 5.56 -16.16
CA PHE A 87 8.36 4.23 -16.61
C PHE A 87 7.64 3.75 -17.88
N LEU A 88 6.43 4.24 -18.15
CA LEU A 88 5.64 3.83 -19.32
C LEU A 88 5.92 4.70 -20.56
N ASN A 89 6.12 6.00 -20.36
CA ASN A 89 6.03 7.01 -21.42
C ASN A 89 7.33 7.77 -21.71
N THR A 90 8.42 7.51 -20.97
CA THR A 90 9.69 8.24 -21.15
C THR A 90 10.72 7.42 -21.91
N PRO A 91 11.18 7.86 -23.11
CA PRO A 91 12.27 7.19 -23.84
C PRO A 91 13.56 7.10 -23.03
N GLY A 92 14.19 5.92 -23.02
CA GLY A 92 15.38 5.65 -22.23
C GLY A 92 15.18 5.63 -20.71
N GLU A 93 13.94 5.68 -20.24
CA GLU A 93 13.61 5.24 -18.88
C GLU A 93 13.53 3.72 -18.83
N THR A 94 13.71 3.13 -17.64
CA THR A 94 13.60 1.67 -17.49
C THR A 94 12.19 1.22 -17.86
N ARG A 95 12.05 0.30 -18.82
CA ARG A 95 10.73 -0.24 -19.16
C ARG A 95 10.35 -1.30 -18.14
N ILE A 96 9.23 -1.15 -17.46
CA ILE A 96 8.73 -2.18 -16.55
C ILE A 96 7.86 -3.19 -17.31
N ALA A 97 7.96 -4.47 -16.94
CA ALA A 97 7.19 -5.53 -17.55
C ALA A 97 5.68 -5.40 -17.28
N SER A 98 5.32 -4.85 -16.12
CA SER A 98 3.93 -4.58 -15.73
C SER A 98 3.86 -3.53 -14.61
N VAL A 99 2.66 -3.05 -14.32
CA VAL A 99 2.39 -2.09 -13.24
C VAL A 99 2.74 -2.69 -11.87
N GLU A 100 2.52 -3.99 -11.70
CA GLU A 100 2.83 -4.75 -10.48
C GLU A 100 4.31 -4.66 -10.13
N VAL A 101 5.21 -4.61 -11.11
CA VAL A 101 6.66 -4.45 -10.86
C VAL A 101 6.93 -3.19 -10.03
N LEU A 102 6.22 -2.08 -10.31
CA LEU A 102 6.35 -0.84 -9.54
C LEU A 102 5.67 -0.97 -8.17
N ARG A 103 4.48 -1.59 -8.09
CA ARG A 103 3.76 -1.81 -6.82
C ARG A 103 4.60 -2.64 -5.84
N GLU A 104 5.17 -3.75 -6.30
CA GLU A 104 6.08 -4.59 -5.52
C GLU A 104 7.32 -3.81 -5.06
N CYS A 105 7.91 -3.02 -5.95
CA CYS A 105 9.09 -2.23 -5.63
C CYS A 105 8.81 -1.16 -4.57
N ILE A 106 7.68 -0.46 -4.66
CA ILE A 106 7.27 0.51 -3.63
C ILE A 106 6.94 -0.22 -2.33
N ARG A 107 6.27 -1.38 -2.38
CA ARG A 107 5.98 -2.20 -1.19
C ARG A 107 7.25 -2.63 -0.47
N GLU A 108 8.21 -3.21 -1.19
CA GLU A 108 9.53 -3.59 -0.66
C GLU A 108 10.23 -2.36 -0.06
N GLY A 109 10.26 -1.23 -0.78
CA GLY A 109 10.92 0.00 -0.33
C GLY A 109 10.34 0.61 0.94
N VAL A 110 9.01 0.58 1.10
CA VAL A 110 8.33 1.08 2.30
C VAL A 110 8.56 0.15 3.47
N LYS A 111 8.48 -1.17 3.25
CA LYS A 111 8.75 -2.21 4.26
C LYS A 111 10.18 -2.12 4.80
N GLU A 112 11.16 -1.89 3.93
CA GLU A 112 12.57 -1.71 4.30
C GLU A 112 12.86 -0.32 4.91
N GLY A 113 11.91 0.62 4.81
CA GLY A 113 12.06 1.99 5.31
C GLY A 113 13.01 2.85 4.48
N LEU A 114 13.12 2.57 3.18
CA LEU A 114 13.90 3.37 2.23
C LEU A 114 13.19 4.68 1.86
N PHE A 115 11.86 4.67 1.91
CA PHE A 115 10.95 5.80 1.79
C PHE A 115 9.61 5.43 2.45
N GLY A 116 8.77 6.41 2.74
CA GLY A 116 7.39 6.18 3.18
C GLY A 116 6.39 6.29 2.03
N LEU A 117 5.14 5.95 2.32
CA LEU A 117 4.00 6.12 1.44
C LEU A 117 2.96 7.01 2.13
N GLY A 118 2.32 7.88 1.36
CA GLY A 118 1.32 8.79 1.88
C GLY A 118 0.56 9.50 0.79
N TYR A 119 -0.14 10.56 1.18
CA TYR A 119 -0.95 11.36 0.28
C TYR A 119 -0.65 12.85 0.44
N LEU A 120 -0.87 13.63 -0.63
CA LEU A 120 -0.81 15.08 -0.59
C LEU A 120 -2.08 15.64 0.08
N GLU A 121 -1.88 16.39 1.16
CA GLU A 121 -2.92 17.22 1.77
C GLU A 121 -2.48 18.69 1.64
N ASN A 122 -3.27 19.52 0.93
CA ASN A 122 -2.95 20.94 0.68
C ASN A 122 -1.54 21.17 0.07
N GLY A 123 -1.12 20.28 -0.82
CA GLY A 123 0.20 20.35 -1.48
C GLY A 123 1.38 19.95 -0.58
N LYS A 124 1.14 19.40 0.62
CA LYS A 124 2.19 18.87 1.50
C LYS A 124 2.05 17.35 1.64
N PRO A 125 3.17 16.60 1.60
CA PRO A 125 3.14 15.16 1.79
C PRO A 125 2.83 14.82 3.25
N LYS A 126 1.78 14.02 3.47
CA LYS A 126 1.45 13.45 4.77
C LYS A 126 1.82 11.98 4.79
N VAL A 127 2.82 11.64 5.60
CA VAL A 127 3.27 10.27 5.79
C VAL A 127 2.16 9.49 6.48
N GLN A 128 1.71 8.41 5.85
CA GLN A 128 0.74 7.48 6.45
C GLN A 128 1.41 6.16 6.80
N ARG A 129 2.33 5.69 5.97
CA ARG A 129 2.92 4.36 6.08
C ARG A 129 4.44 4.37 5.94
N PHE A 130 5.16 3.73 6.87
CA PHE A 130 6.62 3.63 6.86
C PHE A 130 7.08 2.42 7.67
N LYS A 131 8.02 1.62 7.14
CA LYS A 131 8.49 0.36 7.75
C LYS A 131 7.36 -0.63 8.05
N GLU A 132 6.37 -0.68 7.18
CA GLU A 132 5.25 -1.61 7.26
C GLU A 132 4.86 -2.09 5.87
N GLU A 133 4.00 -3.11 5.84
CA GLU A 133 3.50 -3.67 4.59
C GLU A 133 2.39 -2.79 3.99
N VAL A 134 2.51 -2.50 2.70
CA VAL A 134 1.63 -1.55 2.00
C VAL A 134 1.12 -2.13 0.68
N SER A 135 0.10 -1.49 0.12
CA SER A 135 -0.44 -1.80 -1.21
C SER A 135 -0.62 -0.48 -1.95
N PRO A 136 0.39 -0.07 -2.75
CA PRO A 136 0.36 1.20 -3.46
C PRO A 136 -0.72 1.22 -4.53
N GLU A 137 -1.47 2.31 -4.62
CA GLU A 137 -2.59 2.46 -5.54
C GLU A 137 -2.14 3.01 -6.92
N LEU A 138 -1.04 3.77 -6.95
CA LEU A 138 -0.46 4.44 -8.12
C LEU A 138 -1.37 5.51 -8.73
N VAL A 139 -2.02 6.30 -7.87
CA VAL A 139 -3.02 7.32 -8.24
C VAL A 139 -2.50 8.75 -8.04
N GLU A 140 -3.24 9.73 -8.55
CA GLU A 140 -2.94 11.16 -8.32
C GLU A 140 -2.98 11.49 -6.82
N GLY A 141 -2.00 12.26 -6.36
CA GLY A 141 -1.90 12.65 -4.96
C GLY A 141 -1.33 11.58 -4.02
N GLU A 142 -1.23 10.31 -4.41
CA GLU A 142 -0.44 9.31 -3.68
C GLU A 142 1.06 9.57 -3.92
N VAL A 143 1.87 9.56 -2.86
CA VAL A 143 3.28 9.94 -2.91
C VAL A 143 4.18 8.95 -2.19
N ILE A 144 5.35 8.68 -2.78
CA ILE A 144 6.51 8.18 -2.05
C ILE A 144 7.22 9.36 -1.39
N ILE A 145 7.61 9.21 -0.13
CA ILE A 145 8.13 10.29 0.71
C ILE A 145 9.52 9.92 1.23
N SER A 146 10.44 10.88 1.20
CA SER A 146 11.81 10.66 1.68
C SER A 146 11.82 10.14 3.12
N ALA A 147 12.57 9.07 3.40
CA ALA A 147 12.63 8.44 4.72
C ALA A 147 12.99 9.41 5.86
N LYS A 148 13.70 10.50 5.56
CA LYS A 148 14.02 11.57 6.52
C LYS A 148 12.77 12.26 7.09
N LEU A 149 11.69 12.33 6.30
CA LEU A 149 10.41 12.93 6.70
C LEU A 149 9.45 11.92 7.33
N CYS A 150 9.72 10.62 7.15
CA CYS A 150 8.89 9.54 7.69
C CYS A 150 9.28 9.15 9.12
N ARG A 151 10.41 9.65 9.60
CA ARG A 151 10.78 9.57 11.01
C ARG A 151 10.40 10.90 11.64
N PRO A 152 9.30 10.99 12.42
CA PRO A 152 9.21 12.11 13.34
C PRO A 152 10.48 12.09 14.21
N GLU A 153 11.15 13.23 14.38
CA GLU A 153 12.31 13.36 15.28
C GLU A 153 11.96 13.06 16.75
N GLY A 154 10.68 12.74 17.00
CA GLY A 154 10.08 12.68 18.31
C GLY A 154 9.67 14.06 18.77
N VAL A 155 8.78 14.10 19.75
CA VAL A 155 8.48 15.34 20.45
C VAL A 155 9.64 15.66 21.41
N PRO A 156 9.93 16.94 21.71
CA PRO A 156 10.93 17.32 22.71
C PRO A 156 10.76 16.53 24.02
N LYS A 157 11.86 16.22 24.72
CA LYS A 157 11.81 15.42 25.96
C LYS A 157 10.83 15.95 27.00
N GLN A 158 10.69 17.27 27.11
CA GLN A 158 9.75 17.92 28.03
C GLN A 158 8.29 17.62 27.64
N GLU A 159 7.96 17.80 26.36
CA GLU A 159 6.64 17.48 25.83
C GLU A 159 6.32 15.98 25.97
N PHE A 160 7.30 15.10 25.71
CA PHE A 160 7.13 13.67 25.93
C PHE A 160 6.83 13.35 27.41
N GLN A 161 7.51 13.99 28.35
CA GLN A 161 7.23 13.83 29.77
C GLN A 161 5.83 14.32 30.16
N GLU A 162 5.33 15.40 29.54
CA GLU A 162 3.96 15.87 29.75
C GLU A 162 2.93 14.89 29.20
N ILE A 163 3.16 14.33 28.01
CA ILE A 163 2.33 13.27 27.43
C ILE A 163 2.28 12.06 28.37
N MET A 164 3.42 11.59 28.88
CA MET A 164 3.47 10.45 29.80
C MET A 164 2.72 10.75 31.12
N LYS A 165 2.87 11.95 31.69
CA LYS A 165 2.10 12.39 32.87
C LYS A 165 0.59 12.45 32.59
N ARG A 166 0.19 12.85 31.38
CA ARG A 166 -1.22 12.82 30.95
C ARG A 166 -1.71 11.37 30.92
N VAL A 167 -0.96 10.44 30.30
CA VAL A 167 -1.29 9.01 30.25
C VAL A 167 -1.46 8.41 31.65
N GLU A 168 -0.55 8.69 32.58
CA GLU A 168 -0.63 8.18 33.96
C GLU A 168 -1.89 8.62 34.71
N ARG A 169 -2.45 9.78 34.36
CA ARG A 169 -3.64 10.38 34.99
C ARG A 169 -4.96 9.95 34.35
N ILE A 170 -4.90 9.17 33.27
CA ILE A 170 -6.10 8.72 32.56
C ILE A 170 -6.95 7.87 33.49
N ALA A 171 -8.19 8.29 33.66
CA ALA A 171 -9.18 7.61 34.48
C ALA A 171 -10.23 6.89 33.62
N THR A 172 -10.27 7.19 32.32
CA THR A 172 -11.24 6.61 31.40
C THR A 172 -10.58 6.03 30.14
N PRO A 173 -11.09 4.91 29.62
CA PRO A 173 -10.65 4.37 28.34
C PRO A 173 -10.84 5.33 27.15
N GLN A 174 -11.81 6.24 27.22
CA GLN A 174 -12.05 7.24 26.16
C GLN A 174 -10.91 8.26 26.07
N GLU A 175 -10.39 8.73 27.21
CA GLU A 175 -9.19 9.58 27.24
C GLU A 175 -7.96 8.84 26.69
N LEU A 176 -7.87 7.52 26.92
CA LEU A 176 -6.80 6.66 26.40
C LEU A 176 -6.83 6.55 24.87
N ILE A 177 -8.02 6.41 24.28
CA ILE A 177 -8.20 6.40 22.82
C ILE A 177 -7.85 7.77 22.24
N SER A 178 -8.37 8.84 22.86
CA SER A 178 -8.14 10.22 22.39
C SER A 178 -6.66 10.59 22.41
N ILE A 179 -5.94 10.28 23.50
CA ILE A 179 -4.51 10.62 23.57
C ILE A 179 -3.72 9.79 22.56
N ARG A 180 -4.06 8.50 22.39
CA ARG A 180 -3.39 7.65 21.41
C ARG A 180 -3.49 8.23 19.99
N GLU A 181 -4.71 8.59 19.56
CA GLU A 181 -4.93 9.19 18.24
C GLU A 181 -4.21 10.55 18.08
N GLU A 182 -4.07 11.33 19.16
CA GLU A 182 -3.38 12.64 19.18
C GLU A 182 -1.85 12.52 18.98
N VAL A 183 -1.20 11.52 19.60
CA VAL A 183 0.27 11.45 19.67
C VAL A 183 0.93 10.36 18.82
N GLU A 184 0.21 9.31 18.40
CA GLU A 184 0.81 8.15 17.69
C GLU A 184 1.62 8.54 16.44
N HIS A 185 1.24 9.62 15.74
CA HIS A 185 1.92 10.11 14.54
C HIS A 185 3.10 11.07 14.79
N ARG A 186 3.36 11.46 16.04
CA ARG A 186 4.35 12.48 16.42
C ARG A 186 5.53 11.92 17.21
N LEU A 187 5.38 10.71 17.76
CA LEU A 187 6.39 10.08 18.61
C LEU A 187 7.47 9.40 17.77
N SER A 188 8.73 9.51 18.23
CA SER A 188 9.81 8.68 17.67
C SER A 188 9.54 7.20 17.98
N PRO A 189 10.20 6.25 17.29
CA PRO A 189 10.06 4.82 17.60
C PRO A 189 10.30 4.49 19.08
N GLU A 190 11.33 5.08 19.69
CA GLU A 190 11.68 4.86 21.10
C GLU A 190 10.64 5.45 22.05
N GLN A 191 10.10 6.61 21.70
CA GLN A 191 9.01 7.25 22.46
C GLN A 191 7.71 6.44 22.35
N MET A 192 7.43 5.89 21.17
CA MET A 192 6.24 5.10 20.90
C MET A 192 6.23 3.79 21.69
N GLU A 193 7.38 3.11 21.80
CA GLU A 193 7.52 1.89 22.59
C GLU A 193 7.24 2.16 24.08
N ARG A 194 7.84 3.22 24.64
CA ARG A 194 7.56 3.67 26.01
C ARG A 194 6.10 4.06 26.24
N PHE A 195 5.49 4.73 25.27
CA PHE A 195 4.09 5.12 25.35
C PHE A 195 3.14 3.90 25.38
N ARG A 196 3.43 2.86 24.58
CA ARG A 196 2.66 1.60 24.60
C ARG A 196 2.76 0.87 25.93
N GLU A 197 3.96 0.78 26.50
CA GLU A 197 4.15 0.15 27.82
C GLU A 197 3.32 0.83 28.91
N GLU A 198 3.26 2.16 28.89
CA GLU A 198 2.49 2.90 29.89
C GLU A 198 0.99 2.78 29.68
N ILE A 199 0.53 2.75 28.42
CA ILE A 199 -0.87 2.46 28.11
C ILE A 199 -1.29 1.10 28.67
N GLU A 200 -0.49 0.05 28.51
CA GLU A 200 -0.82 -1.29 29.03
C GLU A 200 -0.88 -1.30 30.57
N LYS A 201 0.01 -0.57 31.26
CA LYS A 201 -0.08 -0.42 32.73
C LYS A 201 -1.36 0.27 33.17
N VAL A 202 -1.74 1.36 32.50
CA VAL A 202 -2.96 2.11 32.81
C VAL A 202 -4.20 1.26 32.53
N ARG A 203 -4.19 0.50 31.43
CA ARG A 203 -5.25 -0.46 31.08
C ARG A 203 -5.42 -1.52 32.16
N GLY A 204 -4.31 -2.05 32.68
CA GLY A 204 -4.32 -2.96 33.84
C GLY A 204 -4.94 -2.33 35.10
N LYS A 205 -4.62 -1.07 35.42
CA LYS A 205 -5.20 -0.35 36.57
C LYS A 205 -6.70 -0.10 36.41
N LEU A 206 -7.14 0.28 35.20
CA LEU A 206 -8.56 0.50 34.89
C LEU A 206 -9.39 -0.79 35.01
N ALA A 207 -8.79 -1.95 34.72
CA ALA A 207 -9.43 -3.25 34.92
C ALA A 207 -9.60 -3.63 36.41
N VAL A 208 -8.68 -3.20 37.27
CA VAL A 208 -8.66 -3.54 38.71
C VAL A 208 -9.55 -2.59 39.55
N SER A 209 -9.74 -1.34 39.14
CA SER A 209 -10.56 -0.35 39.85
C SER A 209 -12.08 -0.49 39.62
N ALA A 210 -12.52 -1.50 38.87
CA ALA A 210 -13.94 -1.77 38.69
C ALA A 210 -14.54 -2.32 40.00
N GLU A 211 -15.29 -1.47 40.70
CA GLU A 211 -16.18 -1.86 41.80
C GLU A 211 -16.90 -3.17 41.46
N ALA A 212 -16.82 -4.14 42.36
CA ALA A 212 -17.30 -5.51 42.17
C ALA A 212 -18.68 -5.55 41.50
N GLY A 213 -18.71 -6.00 40.25
CA GLY A 213 -19.94 -6.38 39.53
C GLY A 213 -20.39 -5.47 38.37
N LYS A 214 -19.69 -4.37 38.03
CA LYS A 214 -20.07 -3.53 36.88
C LYS A 214 -18.95 -3.36 35.86
N CYS A 215 -19.19 -3.82 34.63
CA CYS A 215 -18.29 -3.64 33.50
C CYS A 215 -18.45 -2.22 32.92
N LYS A 216 -17.50 -1.33 33.24
CA LYS A 216 -17.51 0.09 32.80
C LYS A 216 -16.85 0.29 31.43
N TYR A 217 -16.08 -0.69 30.95
CA TYR A 217 -15.39 -0.66 29.66
C TYR A 217 -15.27 -2.06 29.06
N VAL A 218 -15.49 -2.16 27.76
CA VAL A 218 -15.35 -3.39 26.98
C VAL A 218 -14.70 -3.05 25.65
N GLU A 219 -13.59 -3.71 25.34
CA GLU A 219 -12.96 -3.70 24.03
C GLU A 219 -12.80 -5.13 23.58
N LEU A 220 -13.38 -5.47 22.44
CA LEU A 220 -13.39 -6.83 21.91
C LEU A 220 -12.83 -6.82 20.49
N GLN A 221 -11.84 -7.66 20.25
CA GLN A 221 -11.41 -8.03 18.91
C GLN A 221 -12.11 -9.34 18.55
N LEU A 222 -12.98 -9.31 17.55
CA LEU A 222 -13.85 -10.43 17.20
C LEU A 222 -13.49 -10.96 15.81
N GLU A 223 -13.24 -12.26 15.71
CA GLU A 223 -13.25 -12.95 14.43
C GLU A 223 -14.65 -13.50 14.18
N VAL A 224 -15.34 -12.97 13.17
CA VAL A 224 -16.76 -13.23 12.94
C VAL A 224 -16.93 -14.03 11.65
N PRO A 225 -17.48 -15.26 11.71
CA PRO A 225 -17.74 -16.04 10.51
C PRO A 225 -18.73 -15.35 9.56
N PRO A 226 -18.60 -15.56 8.24
CA PRO A 226 -19.57 -15.08 7.27
C PRO A 226 -21.00 -15.49 7.64
N GLY A 227 -21.94 -14.55 7.58
CA GLY A 227 -23.35 -14.79 7.90
C GLY A 227 -23.74 -14.64 9.38
N ARG A 228 -22.78 -14.51 10.32
CA ARG A 228 -23.07 -14.25 11.75
C ARG A 228 -22.95 -12.80 12.18
N LEU A 229 -22.80 -11.89 11.21
CA LEU A 229 -22.71 -10.45 11.49
C LEU A 229 -23.99 -9.92 12.18
N SER A 230 -25.15 -10.52 11.91
CA SER A 230 -26.42 -10.21 12.56
C SER A 230 -26.41 -10.49 14.07
N ASP A 231 -25.66 -11.51 14.51
CA ASP A 231 -25.48 -11.80 15.94
C ASP A 231 -24.68 -10.70 16.62
N VAL A 232 -23.59 -10.26 15.99
CA VAL A 232 -22.77 -9.14 16.48
C VAL A 232 -23.58 -7.85 16.49
N ALA A 233 -24.37 -7.58 15.46
CA ALA A 233 -25.25 -6.41 15.41
C ALA A 233 -26.25 -6.40 16.59
N ARG A 234 -26.81 -7.56 16.96
CA ARG A 234 -27.67 -7.70 18.16
C ARG A 234 -26.90 -7.41 19.45
N MET A 235 -25.66 -7.89 19.57
CA MET A 235 -24.80 -7.60 20.72
C MET A 235 -24.47 -6.11 20.82
N VAL A 236 -24.13 -5.46 19.70
CA VAL A 236 -23.87 -4.02 19.64
C VAL A 236 -25.10 -3.21 20.06
N ALA A 237 -26.30 -3.61 19.63
CA ALA A 237 -27.55 -2.99 20.07
C ALA A 237 -27.75 -3.12 21.59
N TYR A 238 -27.44 -4.29 22.17
CA TYR A 238 -27.48 -4.49 23.61
C TYR A 238 -26.45 -3.62 24.34
N LEU A 239 -25.21 -3.52 23.84
CA LEU A 239 -24.19 -2.65 24.41
C LEU A 239 -24.61 -1.18 24.36
N LYS A 240 -25.24 -0.70 23.27
CA LYS A 240 -25.78 0.67 23.19
C LYS A 240 -26.85 0.95 24.26
N SER A 241 -27.53 -0.07 24.79
CA SER A 241 -28.47 0.11 25.91
C SER A 241 -27.78 0.31 27.27
N LYS A 242 -26.49 -0.02 27.39
CA LYS A 242 -25.72 -0.01 28.65
C LYS A 242 -24.56 1.01 28.65
N PHE A 243 -24.04 1.36 27.48
CA PHE A 243 -22.90 2.25 27.29
C PHE A 243 -23.33 3.51 26.51
N SER A 244 -22.86 4.69 26.94
CA SER A 244 -23.15 5.98 26.30
C SER A 244 -22.52 6.12 24.92
N THR A 245 -21.44 5.39 24.65
CA THR A 245 -20.73 5.39 23.37
C THR A 245 -20.34 3.96 23.03
N VAL A 246 -20.64 3.54 21.81
CA VAL A 246 -20.26 2.23 21.28
C VAL A 246 -19.76 2.44 19.85
N ASP A 247 -18.44 2.35 19.68
CA ASP A 247 -17.79 2.44 18.39
C ASP A 247 -17.54 1.04 17.83
N LEU A 248 -18.01 0.80 16.60
CA LEU A 248 -17.78 -0.45 15.89
C LEU A 248 -16.73 -0.22 14.80
N LYS A 249 -15.62 -0.95 14.88
CA LYS A 249 -14.60 -1.00 13.83
C LYS A 249 -14.73 -2.37 13.14
N LEU A 250 -14.95 -2.36 11.82
CA LEU A 250 -15.05 -3.56 11.01
C LEU A 250 -13.89 -3.60 10.02
N GLU A 251 -13.29 -4.78 9.87
CA GLU A 251 -12.33 -5.10 8.82
C GLU A 251 -12.99 -6.14 7.91
N LEU A 252 -13.06 -5.84 6.61
CA LEU A 252 -13.63 -6.74 5.60
C LEU A 252 -12.52 -7.17 4.66
N VAL A 253 -12.24 -8.47 4.63
CA VAL A 253 -11.19 -9.04 3.79
C VAL A 253 -11.81 -10.12 2.90
N ALA A 254 -11.84 -9.86 1.59
CA ALA A 254 -12.20 -10.84 0.58
C ALA A 254 -10.90 -11.43 0.00
N LYS A 255 -10.76 -12.76 0.02
CA LYS A 255 -9.61 -13.49 -0.51
C LYS A 255 -10.12 -14.57 -1.47
N GLU A 256 -9.25 -15.02 -2.38
CA GLU A 256 -9.53 -16.15 -3.29
C GLU A 256 -10.78 -15.92 -4.18
N GLY A 257 -10.86 -14.73 -4.78
CA GLY A 257 -11.90 -14.36 -5.74
C GLY A 257 -11.52 -13.08 -6.51
N GLU A 258 -12.35 -12.71 -7.48
CA GLU A 258 -12.18 -11.50 -8.27
C GLU A 258 -13.51 -10.77 -8.43
N ILE A 259 -13.46 -9.44 -8.48
CA ILE A 259 -14.60 -8.57 -8.78
C ILE A 259 -14.11 -7.49 -9.76
N PRO A 260 -14.84 -7.21 -10.85
CA PRO A 260 -14.48 -6.10 -11.74
C PRO A 260 -14.46 -4.79 -10.96
N GLU A 261 -13.44 -3.95 -11.16
CA GLU A 261 -13.29 -2.70 -10.41
C GLU A 261 -14.53 -1.82 -10.51
N LYS A 262 -15.11 -1.69 -11.71
CA LYS A 262 -16.35 -0.95 -11.93
C LYS A 262 -17.51 -1.49 -11.10
N GLU A 263 -17.61 -2.81 -10.96
CA GLU A 263 -18.65 -3.45 -10.16
C GLU A 263 -18.40 -3.25 -8.67
N TYR A 264 -17.14 -3.24 -8.23
CA TYR A 264 -16.79 -2.88 -6.85
C TYR A 264 -17.22 -1.43 -6.53
N GLU A 265 -16.88 -0.47 -7.39
CA GLU A 265 -17.24 0.93 -7.20
C GLU A 265 -18.78 1.09 -7.15
N GLU A 266 -19.49 0.56 -8.15
CA GLU A 266 -20.95 0.72 -8.28
C GLU A 266 -21.74 -0.07 -7.22
N LYS A 267 -21.30 -1.27 -6.84
CA LYS A 267 -22.10 -2.14 -5.95
C LYS A 267 -21.64 -2.13 -4.50
N ILE A 268 -20.34 -1.96 -4.25
CA ILE A 268 -19.79 -2.02 -2.90
C ILE A 268 -19.60 -0.61 -2.35
N ARG A 269 -18.85 0.25 -3.07
CA ARG A 269 -18.51 1.58 -2.58
C ARG A 269 -19.73 2.48 -2.49
N GLU A 270 -20.55 2.53 -3.53
CA GLU A 270 -21.81 3.30 -3.51
C GLU A 270 -22.75 2.82 -2.40
N ALA A 271 -22.88 1.51 -2.19
CA ALA A 271 -23.73 0.95 -1.14
C ALA A 271 -23.25 1.36 0.26
N LEU A 272 -21.93 1.32 0.52
CA LEU A 272 -21.36 1.79 1.79
C LEU A 272 -21.61 3.28 1.99
N GLN A 273 -21.48 4.09 0.94
CA GLN A 273 -21.75 5.53 0.99
C GLN A 273 -23.22 5.83 1.28
N GLN A 274 -24.15 5.14 0.60
CA GLN A 274 -25.60 5.25 0.84
C GLN A 274 -25.98 4.82 2.26
N ALA A 275 -25.30 3.82 2.81
CA ALA A 275 -25.47 3.38 4.20
C ALA A 275 -24.81 4.32 5.24
N GLY A 276 -24.13 5.39 4.79
CA GLY A 276 -23.40 6.31 5.67
C GLY A 276 -22.17 5.68 6.33
N VAL A 277 -21.65 4.58 5.80
CA VAL A 277 -20.48 3.87 6.34
C VAL A 277 -19.22 4.50 5.76
N ARG A 278 -18.41 5.11 6.62
CA ARG A 278 -17.13 5.72 6.22
C ARG A 278 -16.03 4.66 6.12
N ILE A 279 -15.44 4.53 4.94
CA ILE A 279 -14.23 3.71 4.72
C ILE A 279 -13.04 4.46 5.35
N LYS A 280 -12.44 3.87 6.39
CA LYS A 280 -11.24 4.43 7.05
C LYS A 280 -9.93 3.97 6.40
N LYS A 281 -9.93 2.80 5.77
CA LYS A 281 -8.77 2.17 5.11
C LYS A 281 -9.30 1.24 4.02
N GLU A 282 -8.74 1.34 2.82
CA GLU A 282 -9.08 0.52 1.66
C GLU A 282 -7.79 -0.05 1.06
N ILE A 283 -7.82 -1.32 0.64
CA ILE A 283 -6.72 -2.00 -0.05
C ILE A 283 -7.36 -2.89 -1.13
N LYS A 284 -7.11 -2.58 -2.41
CA LYS A 284 -7.52 -3.41 -3.56
C LYS A 284 -6.28 -3.77 -4.41
N ASN A 285 -6.32 -4.92 -5.07
CA ASN A 285 -5.24 -5.43 -5.95
C ASN A 285 -5.42 -4.91 -7.38
#